data_AF-A0A8S0VBE7-F1
#
_entry.id   AF-A0A8S0VBE7-F1
#
_cell.length_a   1.000
_cell.length_b   1.000
_cell.length_c   1.000
_cell.angle_alpha   90.00
_cell.angle_beta   90.00
_cell.angle_gamma   90.00
#
_symmetry.space_group_name_H-M   'P 1'
#
loop_
_entity.id
_entity.type
_entity.pdbx_description
1 polymer ?
#
loop_
_entity_poly.entity_id
_entity_poly.type
_entity_poly.pdbx_seq_one_letter_code
_entity_poly.pdbx_strand_id
1 'polypeptide(L)'
;MIGRMFSQIVVGYDFKEERFVRLHRSAIGFPEASFSYSGTPSSQNSREAALKGEALVRAQFQDDPYGCLGSLRRKKLGRDPFHRSIPYPNGCPEIEGLFRYCGTAPYPGYLPWA
;
A
#
# COMPACT_ATOMS: atom_id res chain seq x y z
N MET A 1 1.30 -9.19 -28.32
CA MET A 1 1.96 -9.13 -27.01
C MET A 1 1.05 -9.83 -26.01
N ILE A 2 1.44 -10.98 -25.48
CA ILE A 2 0.66 -11.69 -24.45
C ILE A 2 0.99 -10.97 -23.13
N GLY A 3 0.12 -10.06 -22.70
CA GLY A 3 0.25 -9.45 -21.38
C GLY A 3 0.17 -10.55 -20.32
N ARG A 4 1.19 -10.65 -19.45
CA ARG A 4 1.10 -11.55 -18.29
C ARG A 4 -0.02 -11.01 -17.40
N MET A 5 -1.04 -11.83 -17.15
CA MET A 5 -2.07 -11.51 -16.16
C MET A 5 -1.42 -11.58 -14.78
N PHE A 6 -1.15 -10.43 -14.17
CA PHE A 6 -0.64 -10.36 -12.79
C PHE A 6 -1.83 -10.41 -11.83
N SER A 7 -1.84 -11.36 -10.89
CA SER A 7 -2.81 -11.41 -9.79
C SER A 7 -2.08 -11.13 -8.48
N GLN A 8 -2.66 -10.27 -7.63
CA GLN A 8 -2.12 -9.98 -6.30
C GLN A 8 -3.13 -10.36 -5.23
N ILE A 9 -2.68 -11.18 -4.28
CA ILE A 9 -3.42 -11.48 -3.04
C ILE A 9 -2.69 -10.81 -1.89
N VAL A 10 -3.40 -10.00 -1.10
CA VAL A 10 -2.89 -9.42 0.14
C VAL A 10 -3.51 -10.16 1.32
N VAL A 11 -2.67 -10.72 2.19
CA VAL A 11 -3.12 -11.38 3.41
C VAL A 11 -2.84 -10.48 4.61
N GLY A 12 -3.85 -10.23 5.43
CA GLY A 12 -3.70 -9.40 6.62
C GLY A 12 -4.95 -9.39 7.48
N TYR A 13 -4.97 -8.57 8.53
CA TYR A 13 -6.16 -8.47 9.39
C TYR A 13 -7.35 -7.87 8.65
N ASP A 14 -8.51 -8.48 8.83
CA ASP A 14 -9.80 -8.13 8.21
C ASP A 14 -10.11 -6.63 8.25
N PHE A 15 -9.87 -5.98 9.38
CA PHE A 15 -10.16 -4.55 9.55
C PHE A 15 -9.38 -3.63 8.60
N LYS A 16 -8.27 -4.09 8.00
CA LYS A 16 -7.44 -3.31 7.07
C LYS A 16 -7.91 -3.39 5.62
N GLU A 17 -8.80 -4.33 5.29
CA GLU A 17 -9.20 -4.66 3.92
C GLU A 17 -9.56 -3.41 3.11
N GLU A 18 -10.44 -2.56 3.65
CA GLU A 18 -10.91 -1.38 2.94
C GLU A 18 -9.77 -0.45 2.51
N ARG A 19 -8.78 -0.21 3.39
CA ARG A 19 -7.64 0.65 3.05
C ARG A 19 -6.80 0.03 1.92
N PHE A 20 -6.61 -1.29 1.94
CA PHE A 20 -5.83 -1.94 0.89
C PHE A 20 -6.56 -1.99 -0.45
N VAL A 21 -7.83 -2.38 -0.44
CA VAL A 21 -8.67 -2.53 -1.64
C VAL A 21 -9.01 -1.17 -2.26
N ARG A 22 -9.36 -0.17 -1.46
CA ARG A 22 -9.84 1.13 -1.98
C ARG A 22 -8.77 2.19 -2.10
N LEU A 23 -7.83 2.26 -1.17
CA LEU A 23 -6.82 3.32 -1.18
C LEU A 23 -5.52 2.84 -1.81
N HIS A 24 -4.87 1.82 -1.24
CA HIS A 24 -3.53 1.39 -1.67
C HIS A 24 -3.52 0.87 -3.10
N ARG A 25 -4.42 -0.07 -3.42
CA ARG A 25 -4.58 -0.60 -4.78
C ARG A 25 -4.83 0.54 -5.78
N SER A 26 -5.67 1.52 -5.42
CA SER A 26 -5.97 2.66 -6.30
C SER A 26 -4.79 3.59 -6.50
N ALA A 27 -4.04 3.89 -5.43
CA ALA A 27 -2.87 4.76 -5.47
C ALA A 27 -1.79 4.20 -6.40
N ILE A 28 -1.63 2.88 -6.44
CA ILE A 28 -0.68 2.22 -7.33
C ILE A 28 -1.32 1.78 -8.66
N GLY A 29 -2.56 2.17 -8.96
CA GLY A 29 -3.22 1.83 -10.23
C GLY A 29 -3.36 0.33 -10.50
N PHE A 30 -3.43 -0.52 -9.46
CA PHE A 30 -3.55 -1.96 -9.66
C PHE A 30 -4.99 -2.36 -10.07
N PRO A 31 -5.19 -3.21 -11.09
CA PRO A 31 -6.52 -3.58 -11.57
C PRO A 31 -7.36 -4.27 -10.50
N GLU A 32 -8.61 -3.83 -10.32
CA GLU A 32 -9.55 -4.43 -9.35
C GLU A 32 -9.85 -5.89 -9.67
N ALA A 33 -10.02 -6.23 -10.96
CA ALA A 33 -10.27 -7.59 -11.42
C ALA A 33 -9.13 -8.59 -11.12
N SER A 34 -7.95 -8.10 -10.73
CA SER A 34 -6.78 -8.93 -10.43
C SER A 34 -6.27 -8.76 -9.00
N PHE A 35 -7.01 -8.05 -8.14
CA PHE A 35 -6.66 -7.80 -6.76
C PHE A 35 -7.62 -8.51 -5.81
N SER A 36 -7.07 -9.27 -4.86
CA SER A 36 -7.86 -9.92 -3.80
C SER A 36 -7.27 -9.61 -2.43
N TYR A 37 -8.14 -9.46 -1.44
CA TYR A 37 -7.75 -9.36 -0.03
C TYR A 37 -8.24 -10.60 0.73
N SER A 38 -7.36 -11.17 1.55
CA SER A 38 -7.70 -12.28 2.45
C SER A 38 -7.53 -11.82 3.89
N GLY A 39 -8.67 -11.53 4.52
CA GLY A 39 -8.77 -11.04 5.88
C GLY A 39 -8.70 -12.16 6.92
N THR A 40 -7.81 -12.03 7.91
CA THR A 40 -7.80 -12.85 9.12
C THR A 40 -8.38 -12.07 10.30
N PRO A 41 -9.16 -12.71 11.19
CA PRO A 41 -9.74 -12.02 12.33
C PRO A 41 -8.66 -11.60 13.33
N SER A 42 -8.83 -10.42 13.92
CA SER A 42 -8.04 -9.98 15.07
C SER A 42 -8.47 -10.72 16.35
N SER A 43 -7.59 -10.76 17.37
CA SER A 43 -8.00 -11.27 18.69
C SER A 43 -9.11 -10.39 19.30
N GLN A 44 -10.05 -11.02 20.02
CA GLN A 44 -11.21 -10.35 20.61
C GLN A 44 -10.80 -9.12 21.45
N ASN A 45 -9.78 -9.28 22.29
CA ASN A 45 -9.34 -8.26 23.25
C ASN A 45 -8.69 -7.03 22.60
N SER A 46 -8.30 -7.10 21.33
CA SER A 46 -7.63 -6.00 20.63
C SER A 46 -8.46 -5.39 19.50
N ARG A 47 -9.63 -5.99 19.17
CA ARG A 47 -10.40 -5.64 17.97
C ARG A 47 -10.85 -4.18 17.93
N GLU A 48 -11.39 -3.66 19.03
CA GLU A 48 -11.87 -2.27 19.07
C GLU A 48 -10.74 -1.26 18.90
N ALA A 49 -9.64 -1.44 19.62
CA ALA A 49 -8.46 -0.57 19.50
C ALA A 49 -7.86 -0.65 18.09
N ALA A 50 -7.84 -1.84 17.49
CA ALA A 50 -7.39 -2.05 16.13
C ALA A 50 -8.28 -1.34 15.10
N LEU A 51 -9.61 -1.42 15.24
CA LEU A 51 -10.55 -0.72 14.38
C LEU A 51 -10.40 0.81 14.48
N LYS A 52 -10.27 1.35 15.70
CA LYS A 52 -10.03 2.79 15.92
C LYS A 52 -8.71 3.23 15.29
N GLY A 53 -7.64 2.48 15.53
CA GLY A 53 -6.33 2.75 14.96
C GLY A 53 -6.33 2.69 13.44
N GLU A 54 -7.03 1.72 12.85
CA GLU A 54 -7.15 1.60 11.40
C GLU A 54 -7.98 2.72 10.79
N ALA A 55 -9.06 3.17 11.43
CA ALA A 55 -9.83 4.32 10.94
C ALA A 55 -8.96 5.59 10.84
N LEU A 56 -8.11 5.84 11.84
CA LEU A 56 -7.15 6.96 11.82
C LEU A 56 -6.11 6.81 10.71
N VAL A 57 -5.58 5.60 10.52
CA VAL A 57 -4.60 5.34 9.44
C VAL A 57 -5.24 5.45 8.06
N ARG A 58 -6.49 5.00 7.92
CA ARG A 58 -7.26 5.11 6.67
C ARG A 58 -7.46 6.58 6.28
N ALA A 59 -7.84 7.43 7.22
CA ALA A 59 -7.94 8.87 7.00
C ALA A 59 -6.58 9.47 6.55
N GLN A 60 -5.47 9.10 7.19
CA GLN A 60 -4.14 9.56 6.78
C GLN A 60 -3.80 9.19 5.33
N PHE A 61 -4.18 8.00 4.86
CA PHE A 61 -3.93 7.57 3.48
C PHE A 61 -4.94 8.11 2.45
N GLN A 62 -6.08 8.64 2.89
CA GLN A 62 -6.97 9.40 2.01
C GLN A 62 -6.31 10.73 1.62
N ASP A 63 -5.64 11.39 2.57
CA ASP A 63 -4.96 12.67 2.35
C ASP A 63 -3.54 12.51 1.77
N ASP A 64 -2.85 11.42 2.12
CA ASP A 64 -1.47 11.14 1.72
C ASP A 64 -1.33 9.71 1.17
N PRO A 65 -1.81 9.43 -0.07
CA PRO A 65 -1.87 8.08 -0.63
C PRO A 65 -0.51 7.38 -0.73
N TYR A 66 0.59 8.15 -0.81
CA TYR A 66 1.96 7.64 -0.97
C TYR A 66 2.81 7.72 0.30
N GLY A 67 2.22 8.18 1.42
CA GLY A 67 2.88 8.23 2.72
C GLY A 67 4.08 9.18 2.76
N CYS A 68 3.98 10.32 2.07
CA CYS A 68 5.03 11.32 1.94
C CYS A 68 5.05 12.36 3.06
N LEU A 69 4.05 12.42 3.93
CA LEU A 69 3.89 13.45 4.96
C LEU A 69 3.83 12.89 6.38
N GLY A 70 4.15 13.76 7.35
CA GLY A 70 3.89 13.56 8.77
C GLY A 70 4.28 12.21 9.37
N SER A 71 3.29 11.53 9.98
CA SER A 71 3.46 10.23 10.64
C SER A 71 3.72 9.09 9.64
N LEU A 72 3.15 9.16 8.44
CA LEU A 72 3.31 8.13 7.41
C LEU A 72 4.73 8.13 6.86
N ARG A 73 5.31 9.29 6.55
CA ARG A 73 6.71 9.40 6.13
C ARG A 73 7.68 8.87 7.17
N ARG A 74 7.48 9.22 8.44
CA ARG A 74 8.31 8.71 9.54
C ARG A 74 8.22 7.19 9.65
N LYS A 75 7.01 6.62 9.51
CA LYS A 75 6.83 5.17 9.44
C LYS A 75 7.58 4.57 8.24
N LYS A 76 7.43 5.14 7.04
CA LYS A 76 8.10 4.68 5.80
C LYS A 76 9.62 4.62 5.96
N LEU A 77 10.23 5.69 6.48
CA LEU A 77 11.67 5.76 6.74
C LEU A 77 12.14 4.75 7.80
N GLY A 78 11.30 4.45 8.80
CA GLY A 78 11.65 3.51 9.87
C GLY A 78 11.45 2.02 9.54
N ARG A 79 10.96 1.66 8.35
CA ARG A 79 10.66 0.25 7.99
C ARG A 79 11.87 -0.55 7.49
N ASP A 80 12.99 0.10 7.22
CA ASP A 80 14.25 -0.58 6.87
C ASP A 80 15.35 -0.32 7.93
N PRO A 81 15.19 -0.81 9.17
CA PRO A 81 16.16 -0.57 10.23
C PRO A 81 17.49 -1.30 10.02
N PHE A 82 17.56 -2.28 9.12
CA PHE A 82 18.72 -3.15 8.95
C PHE A 82 19.44 -3.01 7.61
N HIS A 83 18.85 -2.31 6.62
CA HIS A 83 19.43 -2.05 5.29
C HIS A 83 20.00 -3.32 4.61
N ARG A 84 19.35 -4.48 4.80
CA ARG A 84 19.89 -5.80 4.41
C ARG A 84 19.72 -6.13 2.93
N SER A 85 18.89 -5.39 2.21
CA SER A 85 18.68 -5.54 0.76
C SER A 85 18.93 -4.21 0.05
N ILE A 86 19.16 -4.25 -1.25
CA ILE A 86 19.17 -3.04 -2.08
C ILE A 86 17.84 -2.31 -1.84
N PRO A 87 17.84 -1.11 -1.21
CA PRO A 87 16.61 -0.44 -0.87
C PRO A 87 15.89 -0.04 -2.15
N TYR A 88 14.56 -0.03 -2.11
CA TYR A 88 13.81 0.65 -3.16
C TYR A 88 14.25 2.12 -3.23
N PRO A 89 14.44 2.67 -4.43
CA PRO A 89 14.00 2.13 -5.72
C PRO A 89 14.99 1.19 -6.44
N ASN A 90 16.23 1.09 -5.99
CA ASN A 90 17.30 0.41 -6.74
C ASN A 90 17.06 -1.10 -6.95
N GLY A 91 16.21 -1.73 -6.13
CA GLY A 91 15.82 -3.14 -6.28
C GLY A 91 14.71 -3.42 -7.30
N CYS A 92 14.00 -2.39 -7.79
CA CYS A 92 12.95 -2.53 -8.81
C CYS A 92 12.84 -1.23 -9.63
N PRO A 93 13.76 -1.03 -10.60
CA PRO A 93 13.84 0.20 -11.37
C PRO A 93 12.58 0.47 -12.21
N GLU A 94 11.82 -0.56 -12.57
CA GLU A 94 10.61 -0.47 -13.39
C GLU A 94 9.49 0.34 -12.71
N ILE A 95 9.53 0.46 -11.38
CA ILE A 95 8.56 1.24 -10.59
C ILE A 95 9.24 2.33 -9.74
N GLU A 96 10.49 2.69 -10.05
CA GLU A 96 11.24 3.72 -9.33
C GLU A 96 10.46 5.03 -9.19
N GLY A 97 9.80 5.46 -10.28
CA GLY A 97 9.02 6.68 -10.28
C GLY A 97 7.84 6.63 -9.30
N LEU A 98 7.19 5.47 -9.12
CA LEU A 98 6.12 5.28 -8.13
C LEU A 98 6.65 5.45 -6.70
N PHE A 99 7.85 4.94 -6.40
CA PHE A 99 8.45 5.09 -5.06
C PHE A 99 8.78 6.55 -4.70
N ARG A 100 9.12 7.35 -5.70
CA ARG A 100 9.47 8.78 -5.57
C ARG A 100 8.26 9.71 -5.64
N TYR A 101 7.13 9.22 -6.15
CA TYR A 101 5.96 10.05 -6.34
C TYR A 101 5.30 10.44 -5.02
N CYS A 102 4.98 11.72 -4.91
CA CYS A 102 4.29 12.32 -3.78
C CYS A 102 3.24 13.30 -4.32
N GLY A 103 2.01 12.82 -4.48
CA GLY A 103 0.86 13.61 -4.91
C GLY A 103 -0.44 13.02 -4.38
N THR A 104 -1.55 13.74 -4.55
CA THR A 104 -2.90 13.27 -4.18
C THR A 104 -3.62 12.59 -5.33
N ALA A 105 -3.22 12.89 -6.58
CA ALA A 105 -3.71 12.21 -7.77
C ALA A 105 -3.02 10.85 -7.96
N PRO A 106 -3.64 9.89 -8.66
CA PRO A 106 -2.98 8.65 -9.06
C PRO A 106 -1.66 8.90 -9.82
N TYR A 107 -0.69 8.01 -9.63
CA TYR A 107 0.61 8.11 -10.26
C TYR A 107 0.46 8.07 -11.80
N PRO A 108 0.95 9.09 -12.54
CA PRO A 108 0.71 9.21 -13.98
C PRO A 108 1.69 8.40 -14.84
N GLY A 109 2.74 7.83 -14.23
CA GLY A 109 3.77 7.09 -14.97
C GLY A 109 3.34 5.67 -15.34
N TYR A 110 4.09 5.05 -16.23
CA TYR A 110 3.92 3.65 -16.59
C TYR A 110 4.10 2.74 -15.37
N LEU A 111 3.28 1.69 -15.29
CA LEU A 111 3.34 0.65 -14.28
C LEU A 111 3.25 -0.73 -14.95
N PRO A 112 4.06 -1.73 -14.52
CA PRO A 112 4.11 -3.04 -15.18
C PRO A 112 2.82 -3.87 -15.17
N TRP A 113 1.86 -3.50 -14.31
CA TRP A 113 0.57 -4.18 -14.14
C TRP A 113 -0.63 -3.40 -14.71
N ALA A 114 -0.38 -2.23 -15.31
CA ALA A 114 -1.41 -1.42 -15.97
C ALA A 114 -1.70 -1.92 -17.38
#